data_AF-G4SUQ8-F1
#
_entry.id   AF-G4SUQ8-F1
#
_cell.length_a   1.000
_cell.length_b   1.000
_cell.length_c   1.000
_cell.angle_alpha   90.00
_cell.angle_beta   90.00
_cell.angle_gamma   90.00
#
_symmetry.space_group_name_H-M   'P 1'
#
loop_
_entity.id
_entity.type
_entity.pdbx_description
1 polymer ?
#
loop_
_entity_poly.entity_id
_entity_poly.type
_entity_poly.pdbx_seq_one_letter_code
_entity_poly.pdbx_strand_id
1 'polypeptide(L)'
;MRTFRVGYEGQSGGKLFYPDVTVDCDFDESQPYYVQSPIIIVEVLSKATRKMDETIKLLSYIDIPSLQEYVLIEQDFVDIQVIRRNESWLPRHYFS
;
A
#
# COMPACT_ATOMS: atom_id res chain seq x y z
N MET A 1 -11.01 -13.13 -6.69
CA MET A 1 -10.15 -12.03 -6.22
C MET A 1 -10.12 -10.97 -7.32
N ARG A 2 -10.55 -9.73 -7.04
CA ARG A 2 -10.42 -8.63 -8.00
C ARG A 2 -9.11 -7.92 -7.68
N THR A 3 -8.25 -7.75 -8.68
CA THR A 3 -6.98 -7.02 -8.52
C THR A 3 -7.23 -5.56 -8.82
N PHE A 4 -7.01 -4.69 -7.84
CA PHE A 4 -7.13 -3.24 -8.00
C PHE A 4 -5.76 -2.64 -8.31
N ARG A 5 -5.72 -1.64 -9.18
CA ARG A 5 -4.51 -0.87 -9.49
C ARG A 5 -4.51 0.38 -8.64
N VAL A 6 -3.40 0.61 -7.94
CA VAL A 6 -3.12 1.93 -7.35
C VAL A 6 -2.16 2.64 -8.30
N GLY A 7 -2.67 3.67 -8.96
CA GLY A 7 -1.89 4.55 -9.82
C GLY A 7 -1.60 5.85 -9.07
N TYR A 8 -0.33 6.25 -9.00
CA TYR A 8 0.04 7.59 -8.58
C TYR A 8 0.43 8.42 -9.80
N GLU A 9 -0.35 9.45 -10.12
CA GLU A 9 -0.04 10.41 -11.18
C GLU A 9 0.88 11.51 -10.66
N GLY A 10 2.07 11.11 -10.20
CA GLY A 10 3.18 12.05 -10.02
C GLY A 10 3.67 12.50 -11.40
N GLN A 11 3.77 13.81 -11.62
CA GLN A 11 4.14 14.39 -12.92
C GLN A 11 5.37 13.69 -13.52
N SER A 12 5.19 13.15 -14.74
CA SER A 12 6.15 12.36 -15.55
C SER A 12 6.13 10.84 -15.33
N GLY A 13 5.12 10.17 -15.90
CA GLY A 13 5.10 8.71 -16.06
C GLY A 13 4.85 7.96 -14.76
N GLY A 14 3.62 8.06 -14.24
CA GLY A 14 3.21 7.42 -12.99
C GLY A 14 3.52 5.92 -12.94
N LYS A 15 4.13 5.48 -11.83
CA LYS A 15 4.32 4.05 -11.58
C LYS A 15 2.99 3.46 -11.14
N LEU A 16 2.51 2.47 -11.88
CA LEU A 16 1.37 1.65 -11.46
C LEU A 16 1.88 0.46 -10.67
N PHE A 17 1.33 0.29 -9.47
CA PHE A 17 1.56 -0.88 -8.65
C PHE A 17 0.24 -1.61 -8.40
N TYR A 18 0.37 -2.89 -8.06
CA TYR A 18 -0.73 -3.78 -7.73
C TYR A 18 -0.48 -4.26 -6.31
N PRO A 19 -1.04 -3.58 -5.30
CA PRO A 19 -0.98 -4.08 -3.95
C PRO A 19 -1.76 -5.38 -3.81
N ASP A 20 -1.39 -6.19 -2.83
CA ASP A 20 -2.12 -7.41 -2.50
C ASP A 20 -3.53 -7.11 -1.99
N VAL A 21 -3.67 -6.07 -1.15
CA VAL A 21 -4.97 -5.54 -0.70
C VAL A 21 -4.96 -4.02 -0.69
N THR A 22 -6.09 -3.43 -1.06
CA THR A 22 -6.34 -1.99 -0.97
C THR A 22 -7.71 -1.77 -0.37
N VAL A 23 -7.81 -0.79 0.54
CA VAL A 23 -9.08 -0.30 1.06
C VAL A 23 -9.30 1.09 0.49
N ASP A 24 -10.45 1.26 -0.16
CA ASP A 24 -10.92 2.52 -0.72
C ASP A 24 -12.35 2.75 -0.19
N CYS A 25 -12.60 3.94 0.36
CA CYS A 25 -13.92 4.33 0.84
C CYS A 25 -14.74 5.09 -0.21
N ASP A 26 -14.10 5.58 -1.27
CA ASP A 26 -14.69 6.41 -2.32
C ASP A 26 -14.71 5.65 -3.66
N PHE A 27 -15.13 4.38 -3.62
CA PHE A 27 -15.11 3.49 -4.78
C PHE A 27 -15.99 4.00 -5.94
N ASP A 28 -15.35 4.27 -7.08
CA ASP A 28 -16.03 4.64 -8.33
C ASP A 28 -16.34 3.39 -9.17
N GLU A 29 -17.62 3.02 -9.25
CA GLU A 29 -18.08 1.90 -10.06
C GLU A 29 -17.79 2.06 -11.56
N SER A 30 -17.57 3.29 -12.05
CA SER A 30 -17.24 3.56 -13.45
C SER A 30 -15.79 3.19 -13.80
N GLN A 31 -14.90 3.09 -12.80
CA GLN A 31 -13.49 2.69 -12.96
C GLN A 31 -13.14 1.52 -12.03
N PRO A 32 -13.76 0.33 -12.20
CA PRO A 32 -13.76 -0.75 -11.21
C PRO A 32 -12.41 -1.44 -11.00
N TYR A 33 -11.38 -1.03 -11.73
CA TYR A 33 -10.02 -1.58 -11.67
C TYR A 33 -8.98 -0.57 -11.18
N TYR A 34 -9.38 0.68 -10.90
CA TYR A 34 -8.49 1.76 -10.49
C TYR A 34 -8.94 2.31 -9.15
N VAL A 35 -7.99 2.45 -8.23
CA VAL A 35 -8.18 3.09 -6.94
C VAL A 35 -7.39 4.39 -6.95
N GLN A 36 -8.10 5.52 -6.85
CA GLN A 36 -7.51 6.86 -6.90
C GLN A 36 -7.18 7.41 -5.52
N SER A 37 -7.95 7.02 -4.49
CA SER A 37 -7.84 7.54 -3.13
C SER A 37 -7.79 6.42 -2.08
N PRO A 38 -6.80 5.51 -2.17
CA PRO A 38 -6.68 4.44 -1.19
C PRO A 38 -6.50 5.02 0.22
N ILE A 39 -7.17 4.45 1.22
CA ILE A 39 -7.00 4.81 2.63
C ILE A 39 -6.07 3.84 3.36
N ILE A 40 -6.04 2.57 2.95
CA ILE A 40 -5.12 1.55 3.46
C ILE A 40 -4.58 0.74 2.28
N ILE A 41 -3.28 0.49 2.30
CA ILE A 41 -2.61 -0.42 1.37
C ILE A 41 -1.91 -1.52 2.19
N VAL A 42 -2.09 -2.77 1.78
CA VAL A 42 -1.45 -3.94 2.41
C VAL A 42 -0.62 -4.69 1.37
N GLU A 43 0.60 -5.04 1.75
CA GLU A 43 1.50 -5.89 0.96
C GLU A 43 1.91 -7.10 1.81
N VAL A 44 1.89 -8.29 1.20
CA VAL A 44 2.35 -9.53 1.80
C VAL A 44 3.78 -9.78 1.33
N LEU A 45 4.73 -9.66 2.25
CA LEU A 45 6.15 -9.72 1.93
C LEU A 45 6.54 -11.11 1.44
N SER A 46 7.21 -11.17 0.30
CA SER A 46 7.87 -12.36 -0.22
C SER A 46 9.37 -12.13 -0.38
N LYS A 47 10.18 -13.19 -0.46
CA LYS A 47 11.62 -13.05 -0.74
C LYS A 47 11.91 -12.27 -2.03
N ALA A 48 11.03 -12.35 -3.03
CA ALA A 48 11.23 -11.70 -4.32
C ALA A 48 10.87 -10.21 -4.32
N THR A 49 9.85 -9.81 -3.55
CA THR A 49 9.28 -8.46 -3.59
C THR A 49 9.64 -7.60 -2.39
N ARG A 50 10.09 -8.20 -1.28
CA ARG A 50 10.36 -7.53 0.00
C ARG A 50 11.05 -6.19 -0.14
N LYS A 51 12.21 -6.16 -0.79
CA LYS A 51 13.00 -4.93 -0.91
C LYS A 51 12.22 -3.82 -1.61
N MET A 52 11.41 -4.17 -2.61
CA MET A 52 10.57 -3.20 -3.33
C MET A 52 9.43 -2.70 -2.45
N ASP A 53 8.77 -3.60 -1.71
CA ASP A 53 7.64 -3.28 -0.83
C ASP A 53 8.08 -2.41 0.37
N GLU A 54 9.23 -2.70 0.97
CA GLU A 54 9.81 -1.95 2.10
C GLU A 54 10.43 -0.60 1.68
N THR A 55 10.69 -0.37 0.40
CA THR A 55 11.38 0.85 -0.08
C THR A 55 10.59 1.60 -1.15
N ILE A 56 10.67 1.18 -2.41
CA ILE A 56 10.15 1.91 -3.56
C ILE A 56 8.64 2.12 -3.44
N LYS A 57 7.90 1.08 -3.11
CA LYS A 57 6.44 1.18 -2.98
C LYS A 57 6.06 2.04 -1.78
N LEU A 58 6.64 1.78 -0.61
CA LEU A 58 6.44 2.59 0.59
C LEU A 58 6.63 4.09 0.28
N LEU A 59 7.78 4.48 -0.27
CA LEU A 59 8.08 5.87 -0.60
C LEU A 59 7.12 6.44 -1.66
N SER A 60 6.64 5.62 -2.59
CA SER A 60 5.68 6.07 -3.60
C SER A 60 4.27 6.25 -3.02
N TYR A 61 3.89 5.45 -2.02
CA TYR A 61 2.55 5.43 -1.46
C TYR A 61 2.34 6.44 -0.34
N ILE A 62 3.33 6.68 0.54
CA ILE A 62 3.17 7.61 1.66
C ILE A 62 2.88 9.05 1.22
N ASP A 63 3.25 9.40 -0.02
CA ASP A 63 2.96 10.69 -0.65
C ASP A 63 1.51 10.81 -1.13
N ILE A 64 0.75 9.69 -1.25
CA ILE A 64 -0.66 9.71 -1.65
C ILE A 64 -1.47 10.42 -0.55
N PRO A 65 -2.14 11.56 -0.83
CA PRO A 65 -2.79 12.37 0.19
C PRO A 65 -3.87 11.65 1.03
N SER A 66 -4.59 10.71 0.43
CA SER A 66 -5.65 9.94 1.09
C SER A 66 -5.12 8.85 2.01
N LEU A 67 -3.89 8.35 1.77
CA LEU A 67 -3.37 7.17 2.46
C LEU A 67 -3.18 7.45 3.96
N GLN A 68 -3.78 6.61 4.79
CA GLN A 68 -3.68 6.68 6.25
C GLN A 68 -2.73 5.62 6.80
N GLU A 69 -2.75 4.42 6.23
CA GLU A 69 -1.94 3.29 6.71
C GLU A 69 -1.32 2.50 5.55
N TYR A 70 -0.06 2.12 5.73
CA TYR A 70 0.64 1.13 4.92
C TYR A 70 1.01 -0.06 5.81
N VAL A 71 0.58 -1.25 5.43
CA VAL A 71 0.72 -2.47 6.22
C VAL A 71 1.58 -3.48 5.47
N LEU A 72 2.64 -3.96 6.10
CA LEU A 72 3.46 -5.07 5.61
C LEU A 72 3.20 -6.29 6.48
N ILE A 73 2.87 -7.41 5.84
CA ILE A 73 2.62 -8.69 6.52
C ILE A 73 3.72 -9.68 6.15
N GLU A 74 4.39 -10.22 7.16
CA GLU A 74 5.32 -11.32 6.98
C GLU A 74 4.57 -12.64 6.80
N GLN A 75 4.92 -13.40 5.76
CA GLN A 75 4.31 -14.71 5.50
C GLN A 75 5.12 -15.88 6.08
N ASP A 76 6.42 -15.67 6.33
CA ASP A 76 7.34 -16.70 6.81
C ASP A 76 7.40 -16.78 8.36
N PHE A 77 7.00 -15.71 9.05
CA PHE A 77 6.96 -15.62 10.52
C PHE A 77 5.92 -14.60 10.96
N VAL A 78 5.54 -14.64 12.24
CA VAL A 78 4.51 -13.76 12.79
C VAL A 78 5.08 -12.38 13.03
N ASP A 79 4.90 -11.48 12.07
CA ASP A 79 5.13 -10.05 12.23
C ASP A 79 4.24 -9.25 11.27
N ILE A 80 3.59 -8.23 11.81
CA ILE A 80 2.84 -7.24 11.04
C ILE A 80 3.44 -5.88 11.35
N GLN A 81 3.97 -5.23 10.32
CA GLN A 81 4.44 -3.86 10.42
C GLN A 81 3.35 -2.91 9.91
N VAL A 82 2.93 -1.97 10.74
CA VAL A 82 1.99 -0.92 10.37
C VAL A 82 2.68 0.43 10.43
N ILE A 83 2.55 1.20 9.35
CA ILE A 83 3.17 2.52 9.18
C ILE A 83 2.04 3.53 8.94
N ARG A 84 1.84 4.46 9.88
CA ARG A 84 0.66 5.37 9.87
C ARG A 84 1.03 6.82 9.65
N ARG A 85 0.19 7.55 8.91
CA ARG A 85 0.33 9.00 8.68
C ARG A 85 0.34 9.81 9.99
N ASN A 86 -0.59 9.51 10.90
CA ASN A 86 -0.71 10.20 12.19
C ASN A 86 0.42 9.86 13.19
N GLU A 87 1.26 8.87 12.88
CA GLU A 87 2.45 8.47 13.65
C GLU A 87 3.73 8.82 12.88
N SER A 88 3.66 9.84 12.02
CA SER A 88 4.79 10.36 11.22
C SER A 88 5.46 9.29 10.35
N TRP A 89 4.69 8.29 9.91
CA TRP A 89 5.17 7.15 9.15
C TRP A 89 6.29 6.36 9.83
N LEU A 90 6.32 6.35 11.17
CA LEU A 90 7.22 5.49 11.93
C LEU A 90 6.64 4.07 11.98
N PRO A 91 7.46 3.03 11.78
CA PRO A 91 6.99 1.65 11.79
C PRO A 91 6.62 1.19 13.20
N ARG A 92 5.49 0.49 13.33
CA ARG A 92 5.11 -0.28 14.52
C ARG A 92 4.91 -1.74 14.19
N HIS A 93 5.54 -2.61 14.97
CA HIS A 93 5.45 -4.05 14.80
C HIS A 93 4.45 -4.66 15.78
N TYR A 94 3.69 -5.64 15.29
CA TYR A 94 2.74 -6.42 16.06
C TYR A 94 3.05 -7.90 15.85
N PHE A 95 3.26 -8.61 16.95
CA PHE A 95 3.53 -10.05 16.98
C PHE A 95 2.30 -10.70 17.64
N SER A 96 1.49 -11.46 16.91
CA SER A 96 0.25 -12.09 17.42
C SER A 96 0.36 -13.59 17.62
#